data_AF-R7P7K0-F1
#
_entry.id   AF-R7P7K0-F1
#
_cell.length_a   1.000
_cell.length_b   1.000
_cell.length_c   1.000
_cell.angle_alpha   90.00
_cell.angle_beta   90.00
_cell.angle_gamma   90.00
#
_symmetry.space_group_name_H-M   'P 1'
#
loop_
_entity.id
_entity.type
_entity.pdbx_description
1 polymer ?
#
loop_
_entity_poly.entity_id
_entity_poly.type
_entity_poly.pdbx_seq_one_letter_code
_entity_poly.pdbx_strand_id
1 'polypeptide(L)' 'MDNQEVCRQLNISPRTLQTLRDNGTLAYSQINHKVFYRPEDVSRIVKPVERKLADKAV' A
#
# COMPACT_ATOMS: atom_id res chain seq x y z
N MET A 1 7.75 0.38 -8.62
CA MET A 1 7.14 -0.93 -8.35
C MET A 1 5.73 -0.96 -8.90
N ASP A 2 5.34 -2.08 -9.50
CA ASP A 2 3.98 -2.36 -9.97
C ASP A 2 3.10 -2.92 -8.85
N ASN A 3 1.78 -2.92 -9.05
CA ASN A 3 0.81 -3.41 -8.05
C ASN A 3 1.12 -4.86 -7.61
N GLN A 4 1.56 -5.73 -8.52
CA GLN A 4 1.87 -7.12 -8.19
C GLN A 4 3.10 -7.24 -7.29
N GLU A 5 4.13 -6.44 -7.54
CA GLU A 5 5.36 -6.41 -6.77
C GLU A 5 5.10 -5.86 -5.36
N VAL A 6 4.26 -4.83 -5.27
CA VAL A 6 3.81 -4.26 -4.00
C VAL A 6 3.00 -5.25 -3.17
N CYS A 7 2.05 -5.99 -3.79
CA CYS A 7 1.32 -7.05 -3.11
C CYS A 7 2.25 -8.13 -2.53
N ARG A 8 3.29 -8.53 -3.27
CA ARG A 8 4.28 -9.51 -2.80
C ARG A 8 5.16 -8.96 -1.68
N GLN A 9 5.67 -7.74 -1.81
CA GLN A 9 6.50 -7.14 -0.76
C GLN A 9 5.75 -6.92 0.55
N LEU A 10 4.49 -6.47 0.46
CA LEU A 10 3.66 -6.25 1.64
C LEU A 10 3.00 -7.54 2.16
N ASN A 11 3.10 -8.66 1.43
CA ASN A 11 2.33 -9.88 1.69
C ASN A 11 0.82 -9.61 1.84
N ILE A 12 0.28 -8.74 1.00
CA ILE A 12 -1.13 -8.36 1.03
C ILE A 12 -1.86 -8.72 -0.25
N SER A 13 -3.18 -8.85 -0.13
CA SER A 13 -4.07 -9.00 -1.27
C SER A 13 -4.26 -7.67 -2.01
N PRO A 14 -4.58 -7.71 -3.32
CA PRO A 14 -4.90 -6.50 -4.10
C PRO A 14 -6.07 -5.70 -3.51
N ARG A 15 -6.96 -6.35 -2.74
CA ARG A 15 -8.04 -5.69 -2.01
C ARG A 15 -7.50 -4.83 -0.86
N THR A 16 -6.55 -5.33 -0.08
CA THR A 16 -5.85 -4.55 0.94
C THR A 16 -5.04 -3.42 0.33
N LEU A 17 -4.37 -3.66 -0.81
CA LEU A 17 -3.63 -2.62 -1.54
C LEU A 17 -4.56 -1.48 -1.99
N GLN A 18 -5.75 -1.80 -2.48
CA GLN A 18 -6.78 -0.81 -2.78
C GLN A 18 -7.19 -0.03 -1.53
N THR A 19 -7.48 -0.71 -0.42
CA THR A 19 -7.84 -0.06 0.85
C THR A 19 -6.72 0.87 1.35
N LEU A 20 -5.44 0.50 1.21
CA LEU A 20 -4.31 1.35 1.60
C LEU A 20 -4.20 2.60 0.71
N ARG A 21 -4.51 2.47 -0.57
CA ARG A 21 -4.55 3.59 -1.51
C ARG A 21 -5.73 4.52 -1.22
N ASP A 22 -6.90 3.94 -0.98
CA ASP A 22 -8.15 4.65 -0.69
C ASP A 22 -8.10 5.41 0.65
N ASN A 23 -7.52 4.78 1.67
CA ASN A 23 -7.28 5.42 2.97
C ASN A 23 -6.07 6.37 2.97
N GLY A 24 -5.38 6.55 1.83
CA GLY A 24 -4.18 7.40 1.75
C GLY A 24 -3.00 6.91 2.60
N THR A 25 -3.05 5.65 3.06
CA THR A 25 -1.99 5.05 3.86
C THR A 25 -0.76 4.78 2.99
N LEU A 26 -0.96 4.28 1.76
CA LEU A 26 0.13 4.05 0.82
C LEU A 26 0.22 5.18 -0.19
N ALA A 27 1.34 5.91 -0.14
CA ALA A 27 1.67 6.90 -1.15
C ALA A 27 1.90 6.24 -2.51
N TYR A 28 1.29 6.80 -3.54
CA TYR A 28 1.45 6.38 -4.92
C TYR A 28 1.72 7.60 -5.79
N SER A 29 2.35 7.38 -6.93
CA SER A 29 2.60 8.42 -7.93
C SER A 29 2.04 7.96 -9.27
N GLN A 30 1.20 8.79 -9.89
CA GLN A 30 0.66 8.50 -11.20
C GLN A 30 1.48 9.23 -12.26
N ILE A 31 2.11 8.50 -13.17
CA ILE A 31 2.91 9.05 -14.27
C ILE A 31 2.39 8.41 -15.55
N ASN A 32 1.95 9.21 -16.53
CA ASN A 32 1.40 8.70 -17.81
C ASN A 32 0.30 7.64 -17.62
N HIS A 33 -0.68 7.89 -16.75
CA HIS A 33 -1.78 6.97 -16.40
C HIS A 33 -1.36 5.64 -15.76
N LYS A 34 -0.07 5.43 -15.49
CA LYS A 34 0.44 4.29 -14.73
C LYS A 34 0.68 4.70 -13.29
N VAL A 35 0.25 3.86 -12.37
CA VAL A 35 0.49 4.03 -10.94
C VAL A 35 1.81 3.36 -10.59
N PHE A 36 2.72 4.15 -10.03
CA PHE A 36 4.01 3.74 -9.55
C PHE A 36 4.08 3.90 -8.04
N TYR A 37 4.67 2.91 -7.38
CA TYR A 37 4.96 2.96 -5.96
C TYR A 37 6.47 3.07 -5.74
N ARG A 38 6.85 3.89 -4.77
CA ARG A 38 8.24 4.01 -4.31
C ARG A 38 8.53 2.91 -3.29
N PRO A 39 9.66 2.19 -3.42
CA PRO A 39 10.02 1.13 -2.48
C PRO A 39 10.19 1.65 -1.05
N GLU A 40 10.59 2.90 -0.87
CA GLU A 40 10.69 3.56 0.45
C GLU A 40 9.33 3.69 1.14
N ASP A 41 8.30 4.12 0.37
CA ASP A 41 6.93 4.23 0.86
C ASP A 41 6.35 2.83 1.15
N VAL A 42 6.60 1.85 0.27
CA VAL A 42 6.16 0.46 0.47
C VAL A 42 6.80 -0.16 1.71
N SER A 43 8.11 -0.02 1.88
CA SER A 43 8.87 -0.56 3.02
C SER A 43 8.43 0.08 4.35
N ARG A 44 8.04 1.36 4.35
CA ARG A 44 7.44 2.02 5.52
C ARG A 44 6.10 1.44 5.94
N ILE A 45 5.33 0.86 5.00
CA ILE A 45 3.99 0.31 5.22
C ILE A 45 4.03 -1.17 5.63
N VAL A 46 5.07 -1.92 5.22
CA VAL A 46 5.30 -3.31 5.65
C VAL A 46 5.29 -3.43 7.18
N LYS A 47 5.89 -2.48 7.89
CA LYS A 47 6.00 -2.49 9.36
C LYS A 47 4.68 -2.29 10.13
N PRO A 48 3.78 -1.36 9.74
CA PRO A 48 2.51 -1.16 10.42
C PRO A 48 1.38 -2.11 10.01
N VAL A 49 1.44 -2.79 8.86
CA VAL A 49 0.34 -3.69 8.41
C VAL A 49 0.09 -4.84 9.39
N GLU A 50 1.11 -5.28 10.14
CA GLU A 50 0.92 -6.29 11.20
C GLU A 50 0.15 -5.77 12.42
N ARG A 51 -0.06 -4.44 12.56
CA ARG A 51 -0.63 -3.84 13.78
C ARG A 51 -1.86 -2.98 13.58
N LYS A 52 -2.30 -2.68 12.35
CA LYS A 52 -3.26 -1.59 12.12
C LYS A 52 -4.53 -1.97 11.34
N LEU A 53 -5.10 -3.13 11.66
CA LEU A 53 -6.53 -3.39 11.46
C LEU A 53 -7.38 -2.94 12.66
N ALA A 54 -6.78 -2.33 13.70
CA ALA A 54 -7.47 -1.97 14.94
C ALA A 54 -7.91 -0.49 15.08
N ASP A 55 -7.64 0.39 14.09
CA ASP A 55 -7.84 1.85 14.24
C ASP A 55 -8.75 2.46 13.16
N LYS A 56 -9.89 1.80 12.89
CA LYS A 56 -11.04 2.45 12.25
C LYS A 56 -12.33 2.03 12.96
N ALA A 57 -12.43 2.45 14.21
CA ALA A 57 -13.67 2.55 14.97
C ALA A 57 -13.57 3.79 15.86
N VAL A 58 -13.86 4.96 15.30
CA VAL A 58 -14.27 6.16 16.06
C VAL A 58 -15.32 6.91 15.25
#